data_AF-A0A0W8JIG6-F1
#
_entry.id   AF-A0A0W8JIG6-F1
#
_cell.length_a   1.000
_cell.length_b   1.000
_cell.length_c   1.000
_cell.angle_alpha   90.00
_cell.angle_beta   90.00
_cell.angle_gamma   90.00
#
_symmetry.space_group_name_H-M   'P 1'
#
loop_
_entity.id
_entity.type
_entity.pdbx_description
1 polymer ?
#
loop_
_entity_poly.entity_id
_entity_poly.type
_entity_poly.pdbx_seq_one_letter_code
_entity_poly.pdbx_strand_id
1 'polypeptide(L)'
;MTESDDILGYVVCHTCQNPKAIKQGKGKRSAFVHGRCDCGPDTRTGKAAQAEMKAFQPLETVQAQIDEMSQPEPQPESLPIQTENKPNPEPKPETQSKPMTTLACMGLGGALGVVFGGLIKAIKVVS
;
A
#
# COMPACT_ATOMS: atom_id res chain seq x y z
N MET A 1 10.13 16.02 -14.32
CA MET A 1 8.72 16.16 -13.91
C MET A 1 8.73 16.93 -12.62
N THR A 2 8.33 18.20 -12.67
CA THR A 2 8.41 19.13 -11.53
C THR A 2 7.47 18.69 -10.41
N GLU A 3 8.05 18.65 -9.22
CA GLU A 3 7.62 17.90 -8.05
C GLU A 3 6.84 18.82 -7.11
N SER A 4 5.67 19.30 -7.56
CA SER A 4 4.96 20.34 -6.79
C SER A 4 3.44 20.29 -6.84
N ASP A 5 2.83 19.35 -7.56
CA ASP A 5 1.36 19.24 -7.56
C ASP A 5 0.89 18.29 -6.45
N ASP A 6 0.79 18.89 -5.25
CA ASP A 6 0.04 18.46 -4.06
C ASP A 6 0.58 17.24 -3.30
N ILE A 7 1.83 17.32 -2.82
CA ILE A 7 2.29 16.45 -1.73
C ILE A 7 1.58 16.91 -0.46
N LEU A 8 0.77 16.03 0.13
CA LEU A 8 0.06 16.29 1.38
C LEU A 8 0.99 16.18 2.59
N GLY A 9 1.95 15.26 2.51
CA GLY A 9 2.93 14.98 3.54
C GLY A 9 3.65 13.67 3.26
N TYR A 10 4.31 13.14 4.27
CA TYR A 10 5.16 11.96 4.18
C TYR A 10 4.80 10.94 5.26
N VAL A 11 5.10 9.67 5.00
CA VAL A 11 4.95 8.56 5.94
C VAL A 11 6.20 7.67 5.83
N VAL A 12 6.61 7.01 6.90
CA VAL A 12 7.72 6.06 6.85
C VAL A 12 7.35 4.88 5.95
N CYS A 13 8.23 4.51 5.01
CA CYS A 13 8.06 3.26 4.29
C CYS A 13 8.78 2.12 4.99
N HIS A 14 8.04 1.11 5.43
CA HIS A 14 8.65 -0.07 6.08
C HIS A 14 9.48 -0.97 5.15
N THR A 15 9.48 -0.72 3.84
CA THR A 15 10.26 -1.50 2.86
C THR A 15 11.60 -0.82 2.53
N CYS A 16 11.57 0.45 2.14
CA CYS A 16 12.76 1.24 1.78
C CYS A 16 13.38 1.98 2.98
N GLN A 17 12.68 2.06 4.13
CA GLN A 17 13.03 2.93 5.26
C GLN A 17 13.24 4.41 4.87
N ASN A 18 12.69 4.84 3.74
CA ASN A 18 12.73 6.22 3.26
C ASN A 18 11.37 6.91 3.45
N PRO A 19 11.33 8.25 3.50
CA PRO A 19 10.10 9.00 3.53
C PRO A 19 9.29 8.78 2.24
N LYS A 20 8.08 8.22 2.39
CA LYS A 20 7.12 8.00 1.30
C LYS A 20 6.25 9.24 1.14
N ALA A 21 6.34 9.91 0.00
CA ALA A 21 5.48 11.05 -0.32
C ALA A 21 4.04 10.61 -0.55
N ILE A 22 3.08 11.26 0.11
CA ILE A 22 1.65 11.00 -0.01
C ILE A 22 1.01 12.08 -0.89
N LYS A 23 0.25 11.63 -1.89
CA LYS A 23 -0.46 12.49 -2.84
C LYS A 23 -1.95 12.16 -2.87
N GLN A 24 -2.78 13.16 -3.08
CA GLN A 24 -4.21 12.98 -3.24
C GLN A 24 -4.53 12.32 -4.60
N GLY A 25 -5.40 11.32 -4.60
CA GLY A 25 -5.94 10.77 -5.85
C GLY A 25 -6.78 11.80 -6.63
N LYS A 26 -6.84 11.68 -7.95
CA LYS A 26 -7.63 12.56 -8.83
C LYS A 26 -8.81 11.79 -9.46
N GLY A 27 -9.86 12.52 -9.85
CA GLY A 27 -11.04 11.95 -10.53
C GLY A 27 -11.77 10.89 -9.70
N LYS A 28 -12.00 9.70 -10.26
CA LYS A 28 -12.72 8.60 -9.59
C LYS A 28 -12.05 8.09 -8.31
N ARG A 29 -10.78 8.42 -8.08
CA ARG A 29 -10.00 8.00 -6.90
C ARG A 29 -9.72 9.14 -5.93
N SER A 30 -10.44 10.26 -6.03
CA SER A 30 -10.31 11.41 -5.13
C SER A 30 -10.64 11.12 -3.66
N ALA A 31 -11.26 9.98 -3.35
CA ALA A 31 -11.48 9.55 -1.97
C ALA A 31 -10.24 8.92 -1.30
N PHE A 32 -9.21 8.59 -2.09
CA PHE A 32 -8.04 7.83 -1.66
C PHE A 32 -6.76 8.64 -1.81
N VAL A 33 -5.82 8.39 -0.89
CA VAL A 33 -4.44 8.87 -1.01
C VAL A 33 -3.56 7.78 -1.59
N HIS A 34 -2.48 8.19 -2.26
CA HIS A 34 -1.51 7.30 -2.89
C HIS A 34 -0.10 7.68 -2.48
N GLY A 35 0.70 6.68 -2.13
CA GLY A 35 2.09 6.85 -1.78
C GLY A 35 3.04 6.68 -2.96
N ARG A 36 4.16 7.39 -2.94
CA ARG A 36 5.32 7.19 -3.81
C ARG A 36 6.57 7.11 -2.93
N CYS A 37 7.24 5.95 -2.93
CA CYS A 37 8.64 5.79 -2.49
C CYS A 37 9.47 5.36 -3.71
N ASP A 38 10.79 5.46 -3.58
CA ASP A 38 11.79 4.88 -4.48
C ASP A 38 11.60 3.37 -4.69
N CYS A 39 11.15 2.64 -3.66
CA CYS A 39 10.86 1.19 -3.79
C CYS A 39 9.58 0.89 -4.59
N GLY A 40 8.79 1.90 -4.94
CA GLY A 40 7.60 1.74 -5.75
C GLY A 40 6.36 2.48 -5.24
N PRO A 41 5.27 2.41 -6.02
CA PRO A 41 4.01 3.07 -5.69
C PRO A 41 3.17 2.29 -4.67
N ASP A 42 2.57 3.00 -3.70
CA ASP A 42 1.58 2.43 -2.77
C ASP A 42 0.17 2.90 -3.17
N THR A 43 -0.60 2.02 -3.80
CA THR A 43 -1.96 2.30 -4.28
C THR A 43 -3.04 1.55 -3.52
N ARG A 44 -2.75 1.08 -2.29
CA ARG A 44 -3.70 0.31 -1.48
C ARG A 44 -4.90 1.17 -1.09
N THR A 45 -6.12 0.71 -1.36
CA THR A 45 -7.38 1.43 -1.06
C THR A 45 -8.13 0.89 0.17
N GLY A 46 -7.55 -0.09 0.88
CA GLY A 46 -8.15 -0.65 2.09
C GLY A 46 -8.25 0.37 3.21
N LYS A 47 -9.29 0.29 4.05
CA LYS A 47 -9.56 1.27 5.12
C LYS A 47 -8.39 1.47 6.07
N ALA A 48 -7.77 0.39 6.53
CA ALA A 48 -6.61 0.44 7.43
C ALA A 48 -5.40 1.13 6.76
N ALA A 49 -5.02 0.70 5.56
CA ALA A 49 -3.93 1.31 4.80
C ALA A 49 -4.17 2.80 4.49
N GLN A 50 -5.42 3.18 4.23
CA GLN A 50 -5.78 4.58 4.00
C GLN A 50 -5.76 5.39 5.30
N ALA A 51 -6.08 4.80 6.46
CA ALA A 51 -5.93 5.47 7.76
C ALA A 51 -4.46 5.75 8.06
N GLU A 52 -3.57 4.78 7.83
CA GLU A 52 -2.12 4.95 7.97
C GLU A 52 -1.58 6.02 7.03
N MET A 53 -1.92 5.97 5.73
CA MET A 53 -1.42 6.94 4.76
C MET A 53 -2.00 8.34 4.93
N LYS A 54 -3.18 8.48 5.56
CA LYS A 54 -3.76 9.78 5.91
C LYS A 54 -3.16 10.39 7.17
N ALA A 55 -2.44 9.61 7.97
CA ALA A 55 -1.64 10.09 9.09
C ALA A 55 -0.27 10.62 8.63
N PHE A 56 -0.25 11.33 7.49
CA PHE A 56 0.97 11.91 6.96
C PHE A 56 1.48 13.06 7.84
N GLN A 57 2.81 13.20 7.87
CA GLN A 57 3.53 14.17 8.68
C GLN A 57 4.52 14.96 7.80
N PRO A 58 5.07 16.10 8.28
CA PRO A 58 6.12 16.80 7.55
C PRO A 58 7.39 15.93 7.42
N LEU A 59 8.25 16.29 6.45
CA LEU A 59 9.49 15.54 6.17
C LEU A 59 10.36 15.37 7.41
N GLU A 60 10.60 16.44 8.15
CA GLU A 60 11.51 16.46 9.30
C GLU A 60 11.12 15.44 10.37
N THR A 61 9.82 15.32 10.68
CA THR A 61 9.33 14.37 11.69
C THR A 61 9.43 12.92 11.24
N VAL A 62 9.24 12.68 9.95
CA VAL A 62 9.34 11.34 9.36
C VAL A 62 10.81 10.92 9.30
N GLN A 63 11.70 11.85 8.96
CA GLN A 63 13.13 11.61 8.95
C GLN A 63 13.66 11.30 10.35
N ALA A 64 13.24 12.07 11.36
CA ALA A 64 13.59 11.78 12.75
C ALA A 64 13.14 10.38 13.21
N GLN A 65 11.95 9.93 12.81
CA GLN A 65 11.47 8.57 13.11
C GLN A 65 12.32 7.49 12.42
N ILE A 66 12.74 7.73 11.17
CA ILE A 66 13.63 6.81 10.44
C ILE A 66 14.98 6.74 11.15
N ASP A 67 15.52 7.87 11.56
CA ASP A 67 16.80 7.96 12.25
C ASP A 67 16.75 7.28 13.63
N GLU A 68 15.65 7.41 14.37
CA GLU A 68 15.40 6.71 15.64
C GLU A 68 15.30 5.19 15.43
N MET A 69 14.60 4.73 14.38
CA MET A 69 14.54 3.31 14.02
C MET A 69 15.90 2.74 13.58
N SER A 70 16.80 3.60 13.07
CA SER A 70 18.15 3.21 12.66
C SER A 70 19.14 3.21 13.81
N GLN A 71 18.80 3.74 14.99
CA GLN A 71 19.70 3.69 16.13
C GLN A 71 19.78 2.26 16.68
N PRO A 72 21.00 1.73 16.89
CA PRO A 72 21.15 0.43 17.52
C PRO A 72 20.56 0.48 18.94
N GLU A 73 19.67 -0.46 19.26
CA GLU A 73 19.19 -0.63 20.63
C GLU A 73 20.40 -0.71 21.58
N PRO A 74 20.39 0.02 22.72
CA PRO A 74 21.36 -0.23 23.77
C PRO A 74 21.24 -1.71 24.18
N GLN A 75 22.34 -2.45 24.05
CA GLN A 75 22.39 -3.86 24.43
C GLN A 75 21.84 -4.02 25.84
N PRO A 76 20.79 -4.82 26.07
CA PRO A 76 20.35 -5.10 27.41
C PRO A 76 21.50 -5.83 28.13
N GLU A 77 22.03 -5.21 29.18
CA GLU A 77 22.94 -5.86 30.11
C GLU A 77 22.30 -7.18 30.54
N SER A 78 23.00 -8.27 30.22
CA SER A 78 22.57 -9.64 30.50
C SER A 78 22.32 -9.81 32.00
N LEU A 79 21.05 -9.79 32.41
CA LEU A 79 20.68 -10.30 33.73
C LEU A 79 20.88 -11.83 33.73
N PRO A 80 21.56 -12.40 34.74
CA PRO A 80 21.84 -13.83 34.77
C PRO A 80 20.53 -14.62 34.86
N ILE A 81 20.29 -15.44 33.84
CA ILE A 81 19.16 -16.36 33.74
C ILE A 81 19.31 -17.42 34.84
N GLN A 82 18.53 -17.32 35.92
CA GLN A 82 18.33 -18.45 36.82
C GLN A 82 17.46 -19.49 36.11
N THR A 83 18.14 -20.48 35.54
CA THR A 83 17.54 -21.66 34.91
C THR A 83 17.15 -22.65 36.00
N GLU A 84 15.85 -22.78 36.29
CA GLU A 84 15.30 -23.95 37.00
C GLU A 84 14.53 -24.84 36.02
N ASN A 85 15.00 -26.10 35.92
CA ASN A 85 14.46 -27.27 35.21
C ASN A 85 12.93 -27.42 35.38
N LYS A 86 12.05 -27.83 34.44
CA LYS A 86 11.95 -29.06 33.58
C LYS A 86 10.48 -29.13 33.03
N PRO A 87 10.03 -30.11 32.21
CA PRO A 87 10.49 -30.68 30.92
C PRO A 87 9.43 -30.54 29.77
N ASN A 88 9.91 -30.72 28.54
CA ASN A 88 9.16 -30.89 27.27
C ASN A 88 8.08 -32.01 27.32
N PRO A 89 7.01 -31.93 26.50
CA PRO A 89 6.99 -32.75 25.26
C PRO A 89 6.31 -32.08 24.02
N GLU A 90 7.01 -32.12 22.88
CA GLU A 90 6.44 -32.06 21.52
C GLU A 90 5.73 -33.39 21.18
N PRO A 91 4.69 -33.41 20.32
CA PRO A 91 4.93 -33.62 18.88
C PRO A 91 3.96 -32.89 17.91
N LYS A 92 4.48 -32.46 16.75
CA LYS A 92 3.71 -32.07 15.54
C LYS A 92 2.96 -33.30 14.96
N PRO A 93 1.92 -33.12 14.12
CA PRO A 93 2.20 -33.16 12.68
C PRO A 93 1.28 -32.32 11.76
N GLU A 94 1.76 -32.28 10.52
CA GLU A 94 1.41 -31.53 9.33
C GLU A 94 -0.01 -31.79 8.77
N THR A 95 -0.59 -30.82 8.04
CA THR A 95 -1.67 -31.10 7.08
C THR A 95 -1.57 -30.21 5.84
N GLN A 96 -0.84 -30.73 4.85
CA GLN A 96 -1.33 -31.02 3.50
C GLN A 96 -2.01 -29.89 2.68
N SER A 97 -1.19 -29.27 1.84
CA SER A 97 -1.39 -29.04 0.39
C SER A 97 -2.78 -29.31 -0.21
N LYS A 98 -3.36 -28.29 -0.88
CA LYS A 98 -3.98 -28.43 -2.22
C LYS A 98 -3.88 -27.11 -3.02
N PRO A 99 -3.22 -27.10 -4.20
CA PRO A 99 -3.42 -26.07 -5.22
C PRO A 99 -4.64 -26.44 -6.06
N MET A 100 -5.63 -25.56 -6.13
CA MET A 100 -6.76 -25.74 -7.05
C MET A 100 -6.83 -24.56 -8.03
N THR A 101 -6.44 -24.87 -9.27
CA THR A 101 -7.12 -24.52 -10.54
C THR A 101 -7.48 -23.04 -10.77
N THR A 102 -6.78 -22.30 -11.64
CA THR A 102 -6.84 -22.36 -13.12
C THR A 102 -8.23 -22.01 -13.70
N LEU A 103 -8.26 -20.90 -14.43
CA LEU A 103 -9.23 -20.44 -15.45
C LEU A 103 -10.68 -20.14 -15.03
N ALA A 104 -11.01 -18.85 -15.01
CA ALA A 104 -12.31 -18.34 -15.49
C ALA A 104 -12.21 -16.87 -15.95
N CYS A 105 -11.33 -16.58 -16.91
CA CYS A 105 -11.43 -15.37 -17.73
C CYS A 105 -12.21 -15.71 -19.00
N MET A 106 -13.54 -15.63 -18.96
CA MET A 106 -14.37 -15.59 -20.18
C MET A 106 -15.62 -14.72 -19.97
N GLY A 107 -15.58 -13.53 -20.57
CA GLY A 107 -16.63 -13.00 -21.44
C GLY A 107 -17.98 -12.64 -20.84
N LEU A 108 -18.26 -11.34 -20.72
CA LEU A 108 -19.60 -10.74 -20.91
C LEU A 108 -19.45 -9.21 -20.93
N GLY A 109 -19.13 -8.63 -22.10
CA GLY A 109 -18.90 -7.18 -22.21
C GLY A 109 -19.08 -6.57 -23.59
N GLY A 110 -19.75 -7.24 -24.52
CA GLY A 110 -19.91 -6.77 -25.90
C GLY A 110 -21.38 -6.70 -26.33
N ALA A 111 -22.15 -5.73 -25.84
CA ALA A 111 -23.48 -5.45 -26.39
C ALA A 111 -24.05 -4.03 -26.14
N LEU A 112 -23.46 -3.20 -25.27
CA LEU A 112 -24.08 -1.91 -24.88
C LEU A 112 -23.38 -0.64 -25.44
N GLY A 113 -22.42 -0.78 -26.37
CA GLY A 113 -21.66 0.35 -26.91
C GLY A 113 -22.22 1.03 -28.17
N VAL A 114 -23.25 0.45 -28.82
CA VAL A 114 -23.65 0.88 -30.18
C VAL A 114 -24.79 1.91 -30.19
N VAL A 115 -25.53 2.10 -29.10
CA VAL A 115 -26.71 3.01 -29.10
C VAL A 115 -26.34 4.49 -28.89
N PHE A 116 -25.23 4.81 -28.21
CA PHE A 116 -24.84 6.21 -27.96
C PHE A 116 -23.82 6.80 -28.95
N GLY A 117 -23.17 5.98 -29.79
CA GLY A 117 -22.21 6.47 -30.79
C GLY A 117 -22.83 7.04 -32.08
N GLY A 118 -24.09 6.70 -32.38
CA GLY A 118 -24.77 7.09 -33.62
C GLY A 118 -25.32 8.53 -33.64
N LEU A 119 -25.60 9.12 -32.48
CA LEU A 119 -26.27 10.43 -32.40
C LEU A 119 -25.32 11.63 -32.61
N ILE A 120 -24.01 11.47 -32.37
CA ILE A 120 -23.05 12.59 -32.49
C ILE A 120 -22.75 12.94 -33.95
N LYS A 121 -22.96 12.02 -34.91
CA LYS A 121 -22.68 12.28 -36.34
C LYS A 121 -23.79 13.05 -37.08
N ALA A 122 -25.00 13.15 -36.52
CA ALA A 122 -26.10 13.85 -37.19
C ALA A 122 -26.06 15.38 -37.00
N ILE A 123 -25.42 15.88 -35.93
CA ILE A 123 -25.42 17.31 -35.59
C ILE A 123 -24.41 18.10 -36.42
N LYS A 124 -23.36 17.47 -36.97
CA LYS A 124 -22.32 18.16 -37.74
C LYS A 124 -22.61 18.31 -39.25
N VAL A 125 -23.75 17.81 -39.74
CA VAL A 125 -24.15 17.93 -41.16
C VAL A 125 -25.19 19.03 -41.38
N VAL A 126 -25.71 19.65 -40.32
CA VAL A 126 -26.63 20.79 -40.40
C VAL A 126 -26.26 21.89 -39.40
N SER A 127 -25.02 22.37 -39.48
CA SER A 127 -24.61 23.69 -38.96
C SER A 127 -23.37 24.16 -39.71
#